data_AF-A2BJD3-F1
#
_entry.id   AF-A2BJD3-F1
#
_cell.length_a   1.000
_cell.length_b   1.000
_cell.length_c   1.000
_cell.angle_alpha   90.00
_cell.angle_beta   90.00
_cell.angle_gamma   90.00
#
_symmetry.space_group_name_H-M   'P 1'
#
loop_
_entity.id
_entity.type
_entity.pdbx_description
1 polymer ?
#
loop_
_entity_poly.entity_id
_entity_poly.type
_entity_poly.pdbx_seq_one_letter_code
_entity_poly.pdbx_strand_id
1 'polypeptide(L)'
;MSFQSGRGVRRIVLVLGGGRGIVQQVLALMAREAARGYRGFELHVFTTRPRPDYMETVRGIILNNIAYSLRVWYHGADTVKLREIVASPDTAVVVDETADEELKQAAMEAVGVTQG
;
A
#
# COMPACT_ATOMS: atom_id res chain seq x y z
N MET A 1 -29.18 -13.78 9.15
CA MET A 1 -28.05 -13.20 8.37
C MET A 1 -26.86 -13.12 9.29
N SER A 2 -25.86 -13.97 9.08
CA SER A 2 -24.60 -13.94 9.84
C SER A 2 -23.72 -12.82 9.29
N PHE A 3 -23.49 -11.78 10.11
CA PHE A 3 -22.44 -10.81 9.83
C PHE A 3 -21.11 -11.54 10.00
N GLN A 4 -20.46 -11.91 8.89
CA GLN A 4 -19.04 -12.26 8.93
C GLN A 4 -18.32 -11.03 9.49
N SER A 5 -17.73 -11.16 10.68
CA SER A 5 -16.79 -10.19 11.22
C SER A 5 -15.73 -9.95 10.13
N GLY A 6 -15.70 -8.73 9.59
CA GLY A 6 -14.74 -8.38 8.54
C GLY A 6 -13.32 -8.70 9.02
N ARG A 7 -12.43 -9.13 8.10
CA ARG A 7 -11.07 -9.61 8.39
C ARG A 7 -10.12 -8.56 9.00
N GLY A 8 -10.64 -7.46 9.53
CA GLY A 8 -9.88 -6.39 10.16
C GLY A 8 -9.35 -5.36 9.15
N VAL A 9 -8.17 -4.81 9.45
CA VAL A 9 -7.48 -3.79 8.67
C VAL A 9 -6.42 -4.45 7.80
N ARG A 10 -6.42 -4.17 6.49
CA ARG A 10 -5.42 -4.65 5.54
C ARG A 10 -4.30 -3.64 5.38
N ARG A 11 -3.04 -4.07 5.55
CA ARG A 11 -1.87 -3.24 5.24
C ARG A 11 -1.46 -3.35 3.79
N ILE A 12 -1.17 -2.20 3.20
CA ILE A 12 -0.68 -2.06 1.84
C ILE A 12 0.52 -1.12 1.88
N VAL A 13 1.69 -1.62 1.50
CA VAL A 13 2.93 -0.86 1.32
C VAL A 13 3.01 -0.41 -0.13
N LEU A 14 3.25 0.88 -0.33
CA LEU A 14 3.42 1.52 -1.62
C LEU A 14 4.83 2.07 -1.72
N VAL A 15 5.60 1.62 -2.71
CA VAL A 15 6.95 2.13 -3.01
C VAL A 15 6.89 2.92 -4.31
N LEU A 16 7.09 4.23 -4.25
CA LEU A 16 6.65 5.16 -5.29
C LEU A 16 7.78 6.04 -5.82
N GLY A 17 7.81 6.19 -7.14
CA GLY A 17 8.74 7.07 -7.86
C GLY A 17 8.06 8.30 -8.41
N GLY A 18 6.88 8.15 -9.02
CA GLY A 18 6.12 9.28 -9.61
C GLY A 18 4.61 9.05 -9.68
N GLY A 19 4.16 7.81 -9.50
CA GLY A 19 2.85 7.44 -8.97
C GLY A 19 1.58 7.83 -9.74
N ARG A 20 1.65 8.33 -10.99
CA ARG A 20 0.43 8.48 -11.82
C ARG A 20 -0.25 7.14 -12.13
N GLY A 21 0.52 6.08 -12.36
CA GLY A 21 -0.01 4.76 -12.71
C GLY A 21 -0.43 3.89 -11.52
N ILE A 22 0.11 4.18 -10.32
CA ILE A 22 -0.07 3.32 -9.15
C ILE A 22 -1.49 3.41 -8.57
N VAL A 23 -2.15 4.57 -8.71
CA VAL A 23 -3.46 4.84 -8.11
C VAL A 23 -4.48 3.78 -8.51
N GLN A 24 -4.58 3.46 -9.79
CA GLN A 24 -5.52 2.45 -10.28
C GLN A 24 -5.21 1.05 -9.76
N GLN A 25 -3.92 0.70 -9.65
CA GLN A 25 -3.49 -0.58 -9.10
C GLN A 25 -3.83 -0.71 -7.61
N VAL A 26 -3.62 0.37 -6.84
CA VAL A 26 -3.97 0.43 -5.41
C VAL A 26 -5.46 0.31 -5.21
N LEU A 27 -6.27 1.00 -6.02
CA LEU A 27 -7.73 0.91 -5.96
C LEU A 27 -8.23 -0.48 -6.32
N ALA A 28 -7.70 -1.08 -7.38
CA ALA A 28 -8.04 -2.45 -7.79
C ALA A 28 -7.67 -3.46 -6.70
N LEU A 29 -6.50 -3.29 -6.08
CA LEU A 29 -6.07 -4.09 -4.93
C LEU A 29 -7.02 -3.93 -3.75
N MET A 30 -7.34 -2.70 -3.36
CA MET A 30 -8.26 -2.42 -2.26
C MET A 30 -9.65 -3.00 -2.53
N ALA A 31 -10.18 -2.86 -3.74
CA ALA A 31 -11.47 -3.45 -4.13
C ALA A 31 -11.45 -4.98 -4.04
N ARG A 32 -10.37 -5.62 -4.50
CA ARG A 32 -10.19 -7.08 -4.39
C ARG A 32 -10.11 -7.54 -2.94
N GLU A 33 -9.36 -6.83 -2.09
CA GLU A 33 -9.26 -7.16 -0.67
C GLU A 33 -10.58 -6.86 0.07
N ALA A 34 -11.33 -5.83 -0.35
CA ALA A 34 -12.66 -5.56 0.17
C ALA A 34 -13.66 -6.67 -0.13
N ALA A 35 -13.61 -7.25 -1.34
CA ALA A 35 -14.38 -8.44 -1.71
C ALA A 35 -13.99 -9.68 -0.86
N ARG A 36 -12.77 -9.72 -0.31
CA ARG A 36 -12.31 -10.75 0.64
C ARG A 36 -12.73 -10.48 2.10
N GLY A 37 -13.48 -9.41 2.35
CA GLY A 37 -14.02 -9.05 3.66
C GLY A 37 -13.18 -8.06 4.47
N TYR A 38 -12.09 -7.52 3.93
CA TYR A 38 -11.37 -6.42 4.57
C TYR A 38 -12.16 -5.12 4.44
N ARG A 39 -12.28 -4.37 5.54
CA ARG A 39 -13.10 -3.13 5.57
C ARG A 39 -12.29 -1.90 5.97
N GLY A 40 -11.12 -2.07 6.58
CA GLY A 40 -10.18 -1.00 6.85
C GLY A 40 -8.87 -1.20 6.11
N PHE A 41 -8.18 -0.11 5.77
CA PHE A 41 -6.91 -0.14 5.05
C PHE A 41 -5.88 0.80 5.67
N GLU A 42 -4.63 0.33 5.72
CA GLU A 42 -3.46 1.10 6.13
C GLU A 42 -2.51 1.17 4.92
N LEU A 43 -2.37 2.35 4.33
CA LEU A 43 -1.40 2.63 3.26
C LEU A 43 -0.11 3.16 3.88
N HIS A 44 1.00 2.46 3.64
CA HIS A 44 2.34 2.89 4.03
C HIS A 44 3.10 3.29 2.77
N VAL A 45 3.34 4.59 2.61
CA VAL A 45 3.94 5.18 1.42
C VAL A 45 5.42 5.46 1.66
N PHE A 46 6.26 4.84 0.83
CA PHE A 46 7.70 5.03 0.75
C PHE A 46 8.04 5.69 -0.58
N THR A 47 8.68 6.85 -0.52
CA THR A 47 9.06 7.61 -1.70
C THR A 47 10.12 8.64 -1.35
N THR A 48 11.04 8.87 -2.27
CA THR A 48 12.04 9.96 -2.17
C THR A 48 11.43 11.33 -2.51
N ARG A 49 10.23 11.35 -3.10
CA ARG A 49 9.56 12.60 -3.48
C ARG A 49 8.78 13.21 -2.31
N PRO A 50 8.72 14.55 -2.21
CA PRO A 50 7.80 15.21 -1.28
C PRO A 50 6.35 14.81 -1.60
N ARG A 51 5.53 14.72 -0.53
CA ARG A 51 4.16 14.17 -0.51
C ARG A 51 3.47 14.17 -1.88
N PRO A 52 3.31 13.00 -2.51
CA PRO A 52 2.74 12.95 -3.85
C PRO A 52 1.27 13.38 -3.89
N ASP A 53 0.94 14.40 -4.68
CA ASP A 53 -0.41 14.96 -4.82
C ASP A 53 -1.49 13.93 -5.18
N TYR A 54 -1.13 12.88 -5.93
CA TYR A 54 -2.09 11.83 -6.32
C TYR A 54 -2.60 11.01 -5.13
N MET A 55 -1.98 11.10 -3.94
CA MET A 55 -2.47 10.45 -2.73
C MET A 55 -3.69 11.14 -2.14
N GLU A 56 -3.89 12.44 -2.42
CA GLU A 56 -5.14 13.12 -2.12
C GLU A 56 -6.29 12.56 -2.97
N THR A 57 -6.02 12.18 -4.23
CA THR A 57 -6.98 11.46 -5.07
C THR A 57 -7.35 10.10 -4.50
N VAL A 58 -6.37 9.34 -3.98
CA VAL A 58 -6.64 8.05 -3.31
C VAL A 58 -7.50 8.24 -2.07
N ARG A 59 -7.25 9.28 -1.27
CA ARG A 59 -8.11 9.65 -0.13
C ARG A 59 -9.54 9.98 -0.58
N GLY A 60 -9.70 10.74 -1.65
CA GLY A 60 -11.01 11.15 -2.19
C GLY A 60 -11.85 9.98 -2.72
N ILE A 61 -11.23 8.98 -3.35
CA ILE A 61 -11.95 7.83 -3.93
C ILE A 61 -12.52 6.89 -2.86
N ILE A 62 -11.92 6.86 -1.68
CA ILE A 62 -12.36 6.02 -0.55
C ILE A 62 -13.69 6.49 0.05
N LEU A 63 -14.14 7.72 -0.25
CA LEU A 63 -15.47 8.21 0.11
C LEU A 63 -16.60 7.48 -0.65
N ASN A 64 -16.30 6.67 -1.68
CA ASN A 64 -17.29 5.93 -2.48
C ASN A 64 -17.55 4.48 -1.99
N ASN A 65 -17.59 4.23 -0.68
CA ASN A 65 -17.99 2.94 -0.05
C ASN A 65 -17.07 1.70 -0.27
N ILE A 66 -15.83 1.87 -0.73
CA ILE A 66 -14.88 0.75 -0.87
C ILE A 66 -14.22 0.38 0.47
N ALA A 67 -14.03 1.36 1.36
CA ALA A 67 -13.44 1.16 2.69
C ALA A 67 -14.19 1.96 3.76
N TYR A 68 -14.35 1.38 4.95
CA TYR A 68 -14.90 2.07 6.13
C TYR A 68 -13.84 2.93 6.83
N SER A 69 -12.57 2.56 6.71
CA SER A 69 -11.47 3.36 7.24
C SER A 69 -10.23 3.28 6.34
N LEU A 70 -9.55 4.41 6.17
CA LEU A 70 -8.26 4.49 5.53
C LEU A 70 -7.32 5.32 6.40
N ARG A 71 -6.13 4.78 6.67
CA ARG A 71 -5.00 5.53 7.21
C ARG A 71 -3.86 5.54 6.21
N VAL A 72 -3.25 6.70 5.99
CA VAL A 72 -2.11 6.86 5.08
C VAL A 72 -0.94 7.42 5.87
N TRP A 73 0.17 6.68 5.84
CA TRP A 73 1.43 7.02 6.50
C TRP A 73 2.50 7.28 5.43
N TYR A 74 3.26 8.34 5.60
CA TYR A 74 4.38 8.67 4.71
C TYR A 74 5.68 8.50 5.47
N HIS A 75 6.59 7.69 4.93
CA HIS A 75 7.85 7.31 5.60
C HIS A 75 9.10 7.84 4.87
N GLY A 76 8.94 8.52 3.74
CA GLY A 76 10.07 8.97 2.93
C GLY A 76 10.85 7.78 2.36
N ALA A 77 12.18 7.85 2.42
CA ALA A 77 13.10 6.82 1.92
C ALA A 77 13.57 5.82 3.00
N ASP A 78 12.81 5.64 4.08
CA ASP A 78 13.22 4.78 5.22
C ASP A 78 13.13 3.29 4.88
N THR A 79 14.23 2.70 4.42
CA THR A 79 14.32 1.28 4.06
C THR A 79 14.26 0.35 5.28
N VAL A 80 14.65 0.82 6.47
CA VAL A 80 14.53 0.03 7.71
C VAL A 80 13.06 -0.13 8.06
N LYS A 81 12.31 0.98 8.06
CA LYS A 81 10.88 0.96 8.35
C LYS A 81 10.08 0.17 7.33
N LEU A 82 10.50 0.22 6.06
CA LEU A 82 9.92 -0.59 4.99
C LEU A 82 9.99 -2.07 5.33
N ARG A 83 11.20 -2.57 5.65
CA ARG A 83 11.41 -3.98 5.99
C ARG A 83 10.59 -4.42 7.21
N GLU A 84 10.53 -3.58 8.25
CA GLU A 84 9.70 -3.85 9.45
C GLU A 84 8.22 -4.05 9.11
N ILE A 85 7.65 -3.18 8.26
CA ILE A 85 6.23 -3.26 7.90
C ILE A 85 5.97 -4.45 6.98
N VAL A 86 6.83 -4.70 6.00
CA VAL A 86 6.67 -5.83 5.07
C VAL A 86 6.75 -7.18 5.79
N ALA A 87 7.56 -7.29 6.85
CA ALA A 87 7.64 -8.50 7.68
C ALA A 87 6.34 -8.81 8.45
N SER A 88 5.41 -7.86 8.57
CA SER A 88 4.13 -8.09 9.24
C SER A 88 3.20 -8.96 8.38
N PRO A 89 2.52 -9.95 8.97
CA PRO A 89 1.51 -10.72 8.27
C PRO A 89 0.39 -9.81 7.77
N ASP A 90 -0.29 -10.24 6.70
CA ASP A 90 -1.34 -9.45 6.05
C ASP A 90 -0.86 -8.07 5.56
N THR A 91 0.36 -8.02 5.02
CA THR A 91 0.88 -6.91 4.22
C THR A 91 0.86 -7.24 2.72
N ALA A 92 0.39 -6.30 1.90
CA ALA A 92 0.51 -6.37 0.44
C ALA A 92 1.50 -5.31 0.00
N VAL A 93 2.35 -5.60 -0.97
CA VAL A 93 3.37 -4.67 -1.45
C VAL A 93 3.10 -4.33 -2.90
N VAL A 94 3.12 -3.03 -3.23
CA VAL A 94 3.00 -2.51 -4.59
C VAL A 94 4.20 -1.61 -4.85
N VAL A 95 4.95 -1.92 -5.90
CA VAL A 95 6.18 -1.20 -6.27
C VAL A 95 5.97 -0.52 -7.62
N ASP A 96 6.15 0.80 -7.65
CA ASP A 96 6.20 1.61 -8.86
C ASP A 96 7.53 1.32 -9.59
N GLU A 97 7.47 1.02 -10.89
CA GLU A 97 8.67 0.81 -11.71
C GLU A 97 9.60 2.02 -11.68
N THR A 98 9.02 3.22 -11.55
CA THR A 98 9.76 4.49 -11.48
C THR A 98 10.32 4.81 -10.10
N ALA A 99 10.05 3.98 -9.10
CA ALA A 99 10.59 4.17 -7.75
C ALA A 99 12.12 4.13 -7.74
N ASP A 100 12.68 4.77 -6.72
CA ASP A 100 14.12 4.75 -6.45
C ASP A 100 14.62 3.31 -6.32
N GLU A 101 15.75 3.00 -6.96
CA GLU A 101 16.31 1.63 -7.01
C GLU A 101 16.57 1.06 -5.62
N GLU A 102 17.02 1.89 -4.66
CA GLU A 102 17.30 1.42 -3.30
C GLU A 102 16.01 0.98 -2.60
N LEU A 103 14.94 1.76 -2.74
CA LEU A 103 13.62 1.40 -2.19
C LEU A 103 13.02 0.18 -2.88
N LYS A 104 13.18 0.06 -4.20
CA LYS A 104 12.72 -1.12 -4.97
C LYS A 104 13.43 -2.38 -4.49
N GLN A 105 14.76 -2.33 -4.38
CA GLN A 105 15.57 -3.45 -3.95
C GLN A 105 15.22 -3.84 -2.50
N ALA A 106 15.11 -2.87 -1.59
CA ALA A 106 14.69 -3.13 -0.22
C ALA A 106 13.30 -3.79 -0.13
N ALA A 107 12.36 -3.39 -1.00
CA ALA A 107 11.04 -4.00 -1.07
C ALA A 107 11.07 -5.43 -1.63
N MET A 108 11.84 -5.67 -2.69
CA MET A 108 11.99 -7.01 -3.29
C MET A 108 12.64 -7.99 -2.30
N GLU A 109 13.70 -7.55 -1.62
CA GLU A 109 14.35 -8.30 -0.53
C GLU A 109 13.35 -8.64 0.59
N ALA A 110 12.59 -7.64 1.04
CA ALA A 110 11.66 -7.81 2.16
C ALA A 110 10.49 -8.76 1.85
N VAL A 111 10.06 -8.84 0.58
CA VAL A 111 8.99 -9.75 0.15
C VAL A 111 9.52 -11.18 -0.07
N GLY A 112 10.84 -11.40 0.03
CA GLY A 112 11.46 -12.70 -0.21
C GLY A 112 11.57 -13.05 -1.70
N VAL A 113 11.54 -12.05 -2.59
CA VAL A 113 11.88 -12.24 -4.01
C VAL A 113 13.39 -12.04 -4.14
N THR A 114 14.16 -13.08 -3.83
CA THR A 114 15.48 -13.25 -4.43
C THR A 114 15.26 -13.50 -5.91
N GLN A 115 15.68 -12.57 -6.78
CA GLN A 115 15.99 -12.99 -8.14
C GLN A 115 17.17 -13.96 -8.05
N GLY A 116 16.95 -15.22 -8.40
CA GLY A 116 17.94 -16.29 -8.36
C GLY A 116 17.31 -17.63 -8.03
#